data_AF-A0A0N4ZRA9-F1
#
_entry.id   AF-A0A0N4ZRA9-F1
#
_cell.length_a   1.000
_cell.length_b   1.000
_cell.length_c   1.000
_cell.angle_alpha   90.00
_cell.angle_beta   90.00
_cell.angle_gamma   90.00
#
_symmetry.space_group_name_H-M   'P 1'
#
loop_
_entity.id
_entity.type
_entity.pdbx_description
1 polymer ?
#
loop_
_entity_poly.entity_id
_entity_poly.type
_entity_poly.pdbx_seq_one_letter_code
_entity_poly.pdbx_strand_id
1 'polypeptide(L)'
;MKLIISAFIITVLTNQVISDCQKMADSGYCTNPLYQKIMCQNCKKQCEKYCVIPVPDPSCTDHASNCSTMAALCNSPTYKPLMEKECPSTCRFCSGGSTTTSSFSSTTTQLSSTTTTSSSTTTTTTIKS
;
A
#
# COMPACT_ATOMS: atom_id res chain seq x y z
N MET A 1 43.87 6.18 30.55
CA MET A 1 43.46 7.12 29.48
C MET A 1 43.14 6.43 28.15
N LYS A 2 43.99 5.55 27.58
CA LYS A 2 43.69 4.83 26.33
C LYS A 2 42.35 4.07 26.33
N LEU A 3 42.01 3.38 27.42
CA LEU A 3 40.73 2.67 27.59
C LEU A 3 39.51 3.61 27.69
N ILE A 4 39.70 4.80 28.25
CA ILE A 4 38.63 5.79 28.47
C ILE A 4 38.29 6.51 27.15
N ILE A 5 39.32 6.79 26.34
CA ILE A 5 39.18 7.38 25.00
C ILE A 5 38.48 6.38 24.04
N SER A 6 38.84 5.10 24.10
CA SER A 6 38.17 4.04 23.32
C SER A 6 36.69 3.90 23.69
N ALA A 7 36.36 3.94 24.99
CA ALA A 7 34.97 3.91 25.45
C ALA A 7 34.17 5.10 24.91
N PHE A 8 34.71 6.32 24.96
CA PHE A 8 34.02 7.52 24.50
C PHE A 8 33.70 7.48 22.99
N ILE A 9 34.62 6.99 22.17
CA ILE A 9 34.42 6.83 20.72
C ILE A 9 33.34 5.77 20.41
N ILE A 10 33.32 4.66 21.14
CA ILE A 10 32.30 3.60 20.98
C ILE A 10 30.90 4.12 21.34
N THR A 11 30.77 4.92 22.41
CA THR A 11 29.49 5.50 22.82
C THR A 11 28.97 6.54 21.82
N VAL A 12 29.86 7.36 21.23
CA VAL A 12 29.48 8.34 20.21
C VAL A 12 28.99 7.65 18.93
N LEU A 13 29.70 6.61 18.48
CA LEU A 13 29.34 5.88 17.25
C LEU A 13 28.02 5.13 17.39
N THR A 14 27.75 4.53 18.55
CA THR A 14 26.48 3.83 18.79
C THR A 14 25.29 4.78 18.91
N ASN A 15 25.48 5.99 19.47
CA ASN A 15 24.43 7.01 19.55
C ASN A 15 24.02 7.57 18.19
N GLN A 16 24.96 7.71 17.23
CA GLN A 16 24.63 8.19 15.89
C GLN A 16 23.69 7.20 15.17
N VAL A 17 24.03 5.91 15.18
CA VAL A 17 23.22 4.85 14.53
C VAL A 17 21.83 4.74 15.15
N ILE A 18 21.70 4.87 16.48
CA ILE A 18 20.39 4.88 17.17
C ILE A 18 19.55 6.08 16.72
N SER A 19 20.15 7.26 16.62
CA SER A 19 19.45 8.49 16.23
C SER A 19 18.93 8.45 14.79
N ASP A 20 19.69 7.86 13.87
CA ASP A 20 19.27 7.73 12.48
C ASP A 20 18.18 6.67 12.32
N CYS A 21 18.27 5.56 13.07
CA CYS A 21 17.19 4.59 13.16
C CYS A 21 15.89 5.18 13.70
N GLN A 22 15.98 6.07 14.69
CA GLN A 22 14.81 6.76 15.24
C GLN A 22 14.13 7.63 14.17
N LYS A 23 14.90 8.47 13.47
CA LYS A 23 14.38 9.35 12.40
C LYS A 23 13.70 8.55 11.28
N MET A 24 14.28 7.42 10.87
CA MET A 24 13.67 6.56 9.85
C MET A 24 12.40 5.89 10.35
N ALA A 25 12.38 5.43 11.60
CA ALA A 25 11.19 4.85 12.21
C ALA A 25 10.05 5.87 12.30
N ASP A 26 10.33 7.08 12.76
CA ASP A 26 9.39 8.20 12.84
C ASP A 26 8.87 8.62 11.46
N SER A 27 9.68 8.43 10.41
CA SER A 27 9.31 8.68 9.01
C SER A 27 8.48 7.54 8.38
N GLY A 28 8.07 6.52 9.14
CA GLY A 28 7.20 5.43 8.67
C GLY A 28 7.93 4.29 7.94
N TYR A 29 9.26 4.21 8.01
CA TYR A 29 10.02 3.17 7.31
C TYR A 29 9.77 1.77 7.87
N CYS A 30 9.35 1.65 9.14
CA CYS A 30 9.02 0.37 9.75
C CYS A 30 7.75 -0.28 9.14
N THR A 31 6.83 0.52 8.59
CA THR A 31 5.58 0.05 7.96
C THR A 31 5.68 0.02 6.43
N ASN A 32 6.73 0.60 5.85
CA ASN A 32 6.93 0.62 4.41
C ASN A 32 7.53 -0.73 3.94
N PRO A 33 6.90 -1.46 3.02
CA PRO A 33 7.32 -2.82 2.64
C PRO A 33 8.68 -2.84 1.92
N LEU A 34 9.08 -1.72 1.29
CA LEU A 34 10.40 -1.59 0.67
C LEU A 34 11.52 -1.51 1.71
N TYR A 35 11.26 -0.82 2.83
CA TYR A 35 12.27 -0.52 3.84
C TYR A 35 12.17 -1.39 5.10
N GLN A 36 10.99 -1.95 5.39
CA GLN A 36 10.68 -2.70 6.59
C GLN A 36 11.69 -3.81 6.85
N LYS A 37 12.05 -4.59 5.82
CA LYS A 37 13.06 -5.66 5.96
C LYS A 37 14.41 -5.12 6.43
N ILE A 38 14.89 -4.04 5.80
CA ILE A 38 16.18 -3.41 6.13
C ILE A 38 16.12 -2.77 7.52
N MET A 39 15.00 -2.14 7.88
CA MET A 39 14.78 -1.56 9.21
C MET A 39 14.71 -2.63 10.30
N CYS A 40 14.12 -3.79 10.03
CA CYS A 40 14.10 -4.89 11.00
C CYS A 40 15.47 -5.53 11.21
N GLN A 41 16.34 -5.49 10.21
CA GLN A 41 17.71 -5.97 10.32
C GLN A 41 18.61 -4.98 11.08
N ASN A 42 18.50 -3.68 10.78
CA ASN A 42 19.47 -2.68 11.25
C ASN A 42 18.94 -1.79 12.39
N CYS A 43 17.62 -1.64 12.50
CA CYS A 43 16.93 -0.75 13.43
C CYS A 43 15.89 -1.49 14.28
N LYS A 44 16.13 -2.79 14.55
CA LYS A 44 15.19 -3.72 15.21
C LYS A 44 14.49 -3.12 16.44
N LYS A 45 15.22 -2.41 17.31
CA LYS A 45 14.66 -1.79 18.51
C LYS A 45 13.57 -0.76 18.22
N GLN A 46 13.76 0.07 17.20
CA GLN A 46 12.81 1.14 16.84
C GLN A 46 11.60 0.60 16.08
N CYS A 47 11.79 -0.50 15.35
CA CYS A 47 10.74 -1.13 14.57
C CYS A 47 10.17 -2.40 15.20
N GLU A 48 10.43 -2.68 16.48
CA GLU A 48 10.13 -3.97 17.12
C GLU A 48 8.67 -4.41 16.88
N LYS A 49 7.73 -3.48 17.04
CA LYS A 49 6.29 -3.70 16.78
C LYS A 49 5.98 -4.11 15.33
N TYR A 50 6.77 -3.66 14.36
CA TYR A 50 6.54 -3.83 12.92
C TYR A 50 7.39 -4.94 12.31
N CYS A 51 8.27 -5.58 13.07
CA CYS A 51 9.11 -6.68 12.58
C CYS A 51 8.42 -8.04 12.52
N VAL A 52 7.08 -8.01 12.55
CA VAL A 52 6.21 -9.06 12.03
C VAL A 52 6.04 -8.81 10.54
N ILE A 53 6.98 -9.32 9.75
CA ILE A 53 6.80 -9.42 8.29
C ILE A 53 5.58 -10.33 8.08
N PRO A 54 4.54 -9.89 7.33
CA PRO A 54 3.38 -10.73 7.06
C PRO A 54 3.84 -12.05 6.46
N VAL A 55 3.68 -13.14 7.21
CA VAL A 55 3.99 -14.47 6.69
C VAL A 55 2.85 -14.84 5.74
N PRO A 56 3.16 -15.11 4.45
CA PRO A 56 2.15 -15.51 3.48
C PRO A 56 1.40 -16.75 3.98
N ASP A 57 0.10 -16.77 3.77
CA ASP A 57 -0.74 -17.91 4.13
C ASP A 57 -0.56 -19.05 3.10
N PRO A 58 -0.10 -20.24 3.50
CA PRO A 58 0.17 -21.34 2.57
C PRO A 58 -1.09 -22.02 2.03
N SER A 59 -2.29 -21.66 2.51
CA SER A 59 -3.55 -22.26 2.05
C SER A 59 -3.99 -21.77 0.67
N CYS A 60 -3.35 -20.73 0.13
CA CYS A 60 -3.54 -20.26 -1.24
C CYS A 60 -2.24 -19.66 -1.81
N THR A 61 -2.26 -19.26 -3.10
CA THR A 61 -1.09 -18.74 -3.81
C THR A 61 -1.39 -17.36 -4.37
N ASP A 62 -0.38 -16.48 -4.37
CA ASP A 62 -0.45 -15.20 -5.05
C ASP A 62 -0.47 -15.36 -6.58
N HIS A 63 -1.19 -14.48 -7.28
CA HIS A 63 -1.27 -14.46 -8.74
C HIS A 63 -0.33 -13.42 -9.37
N ALA A 64 -0.06 -12.31 -8.67
CA ALA A 64 0.94 -11.33 -9.09
C ALA A 64 2.34 -11.65 -8.56
N SER A 65 3.37 -11.30 -9.34
CA SER A 65 4.78 -11.59 -9.00
C SER A 65 5.37 -10.64 -7.96
N ASN A 66 4.78 -9.46 -7.78
CA ASN A 66 5.28 -8.38 -6.91
C ASN A 66 4.49 -8.25 -5.59
N CYS A 67 3.72 -9.28 -5.20
CA CYS A 67 2.88 -9.24 -4.00
C CYS A 67 3.66 -8.91 -2.72
N SER A 68 4.85 -9.49 -2.54
CA SER A 68 5.72 -9.19 -1.39
C SER A 68 6.04 -7.68 -1.25
N THR A 69 6.21 -6.97 -2.37
CA THR A 69 6.49 -5.53 -2.37
C THR A 69 5.23 -4.70 -2.11
N MET A 70 4.06 -5.26 -2.40
CA MET A 70 2.76 -4.62 -2.27
C MET A 70 2.05 -4.95 -0.95
N ALA A 71 2.67 -5.70 -0.04
CA ALA A 71 2.06 -6.16 1.21
C ALA A 71 1.45 -5.03 2.08
N ALA A 72 1.97 -3.80 2.00
CA ALA A 72 1.36 -2.68 2.73
C ALA A 72 0.00 -2.23 2.17
N LEU A 73 -0.32 -2.58 0.93
CA LEU A 73 -1.60 -2.26 0.29
C LEU A 73 -2.75 -3.15 0.78
N CYS A 74 -2.46 -4.26 1.46
CA CYS A 74 -3.50 -5.18 1.96
C CYS A 74 -4.56 -4.48 2.84
N ASN A 75 -4.16 -3.44 3.58
CA ASN A 75 -5.05 -2.68 4.46
C ASN A 75 -5.54 -1.35 3.85
N SER A 76 -5.12 -1.02 2.62
CA SER A 76 -5.58 0.19 1.95
C SER A 76 -6.98 -0.04 1.40
N PRO A 77 -8.01 0.74 1.78
CA PRO A 77 -9.39 0.53 1.30
C PRO A 77 -9.51 0.54 -0.23
N THR A 78 -8.71 1.38 -0.89
CA THR A 78 -8.68 1.50 -2.36
C THR A 78 -8.09 0.26 -3.03
N TYR A 79 -7.05 -0.33 -2.45
CA TYR A 79 -6.32 -1.44 -3.06
C TYR A 79 -6.73 -2.81 -2.52
N LYS A 80 -7.45 -2.87 -1.40
CA LYS A 80 -7.88 -4.13 -0.78
C LYS A 80 -8.58 -5.08 -1.76
N PRO A 81 -9.52 -4.66 -2.62
CA PRO A 81 -10.15 -5.56 -3.59
C PRO A 81 -9.15 -6.17 -4.59
N LEU A 82 -8.18 -5.37 -5.04
CA LEU A 82 -7.12 -5.84 -5.94
C LEU A 82 -6.19 -6.82 -5.23
N MET A 83 -5.78 -6.49 -4.00
CA MET A 83 -4.88 -7.31 -3.20
C MET A 83 -5.52 -8.65 -2.77
N GLU A 84 -6.82 -8.64 -2.51
CA GLU A 84 -7.62 -9.84 -2.25
C GLU A 84 -7.69 -10.76 -3.46
N LYS A 85 -7.72 -10.21 -4.66
CA LYS A 85 -7.69 -10.99 -5.89
C LYS A 85 -6.30 -11.47 -6.26
N GLU A 86 -5.31 -10.58 -6.29
CA GLU A 86 -4.00 -10.85 -6.90
C GLU A 86 -2.94 -11.33 -5.90
N CYS A 87 -3.11 -11.03 -4.60
CA CYS A 87 -2.17 -11.34 -3.54
C CYS A 87 -2.82 -11.97 -2.30
N PRO A 88 -3.72 -12.97 -2.44
CA PRO A 88 -4.48 -13.51 -1.31
C PRO A 88 -3.60 -14.21 -0.28
N SER A 89 -2.46 -14.80 -0.67
CA SER A 89 -1.52 -15.44 0.25
C SER A 89 -0.77 -14.40 1.05
N THR A 90 -0.15 -13.42 0.37
CA THR A 90 0.59 -12.32 1.02
C THR A 90 -0.29 -11.51 1.97
N CYS A 91 -1.54 -11.24 1.60
CA CYS A 91 -2.47 -10.48 2.43
C CYS A 91 -3.28 -11.33 3.42
N ARG A 92 -3.08 -12.65 3.43
CA ARG A 92 -3.82 -13.61 4.27
C ARG A 92 -5.34 -13.50 4.08
N PHE A 93 -5.76 -13.27 2.83
CA PHE A 93 -7.15 -13.31 2.42
C PHE A 93 -7.57 -14.69 1.90
N CYS A 94 -6.78 -15.73 2.19
CA CYS A 94 -7.14 -17.12 1.92
C CYS A 94 -8.34 -17.55 2.77
N SER A 95 -9.55 -17.11 2.39
CA SER A 95 -10.80 -17.71 2.84
C SER A 95 -11.16 -18.79 1.82
N GLY A 96 -11.22 -20.04 2.29
CA GLY A 96 -11.49 -21.23 1.47
C GLY A 96 -12.63 -20.97 0.48
N GLY A 97 -12.32 -21.17 -0.81
CA GLY A 97 -13.06 -20.60 -1.92
C GLY A 97 -14.58 -20.77 -1.86
N SER A 98 -15.27 -19.68 -2.15
CA SER A 98 -16.60 -19.69 -2.76
C SER A 98 -16.84 -18.37 -3.48
N THR A 99 -16.64 -18.42 -4.79
CA THR A 99 -17.56 -17.93 -5.84
C THR A 99 -18.17 -16.53 -5.64
N THR A 100 -17.84 -15.60 -6.55
CA THR A 100 -18.76 -15.13 -7.60
C THR A 100 -18.02 -14.19 -8.57
N THR A 101 -17.88 -14.67 -9.81
CA THR A 101 -17.84 -13.90 -11.06
C THR A 101 -16.77 -12.81 -11.19
N SER A 102 -15.67 -13.18 -11.85
CA SER A 102 -14.96 -12.27 -12.75
C SER A 102 -15.92 -11.74 -13.81
N SER A 103 -16.64 -10.66 -13.51
CA SER A 103 -17.14 -9.76 -14.53
C SER A 103 -15.97 -8.90 -14.95
N PHE A 104 -15.26 -9.32 -15.99
CA PHE A 104 -14.65 -8.36 -16.88
C PHE A 104 -15.79 -7.51 -17.45
N SER A 105 -16.11 -6.39 -16.80
CA SER A 105 -16.85 -5.34 -17.48
C SER A 105 -15.84 -4.64 -18.39
N SER A 106 -15.60 -5.24 -19.55
CA SER A 106 -15.21 -4.51 -20.74
C SER A 106 -16.30 -3.45 -20.94
N THR A 107 -16.00 -2.19 -20.65
CA THR A 107 -16.90 -1.08 -20.99
C THR A 107 -16.90 -0.94 -22.51
N THR A 108 -17.74 -1.74 -23.17
CA THR A 108 -18.19 -1.48 -24.54
C THR A 108 -19.43 -0.60 -24.44
N THR A 109 -19.29 0.62 -24.92
CA THR A 109 -20.33 1.64 -25.00
C THR A 109 -21.57 1.12 -25.71
N GLN A 110 -22.66 0.90 -24.97
CA GLN A 110 -24.02 1.05 -25.48
C GLN A 110 -24.90 1.65 -24.39
N LEU A 111 -25.29 2.91 -24.58
CA LEU A 111 -26.48 3.48 -23.96
C LEU A 111 -27.43 3.87 -25.09
N SER A 112 -28.56 3.16 -25.12
CA SER A 112 -29.73 3.43 -25.92
C SER A 112 -30.27 4.83 -25.65
N SER A 113 -30.55 5.53 -26.76
CA SER A 113 -31.68 6.43 -26.99
C SER A 113 -32.13 7.29 -25.79
N THR A 114 -31.47 8.42 -25.62
CA THR A 114 -32.08 9.61 -25.00
C THR A 114 -32.63 10.49 -26.12
N THR A 115 -33.94 10.70 -26.10
CA THR A 115 -34.65 11.64 -26.97
C THR A 115 -34.14 13.06 -26.71
N THR A 116 -33.30 13.57 -27.63
CA THR A 116 -32.89 14.98 -27.66
C THR A 116 -33.66 15.67 -28.76
N THR A 117 -34.62 16.49 -28.36
CA THR A 117 -35.27 17.51 -29.18
C THR A 117 -34.21 18.49 -29.69
N SER A 118 -33.81 18.36 -30.95
CA SER A 118 -33.11 19.43 -31.67
C SER A 118 -34.15 20.43 -32.16
N SER A 119 -34.45 21.43 -31.33
CA SER A 119 -35.07 22.66 -31.83
C SER A 119 -34.00 23.50 -32.51
N SER A 120 -34.18 23.62 -33.81
CA SER A 120 -33.57 24.60 -34.70
C SER A 120 -33.64 26.01 -34.11
N THR A 121 -32.55 26.74 -34.27
CA THR A 121 -32.43 28.19 -34.06
C THR A 121 -33.61 28.94 -34.70
N THR A 122 -34.39 29.67 -33.89
CA THR A 122 -35.08 30.88 -34.35
C THR A 122 -35.09 31.90 -33.21
N THR A 123 -34.43 33.01 -33.50
CA THR A 123 -34.32 34.27 -32.78
C THR A 123 -35.68 34.79 -32.30
N THR A 124 -35.80 35.29 -31.06
CA THR A 124 -36.55 36.51 -30.71
C THR A 124 -36.23 36.94 -29.27
N THR A 125 -35.59 38.10 -29.16
CA THR A 125 -35.38 38.87 -27.92
C THR A 125 -36.70 39.46 -27.46
N THR A 126 -37.08 39.33 -26.18
CA THR A 126 -38.07 40.23 -25.56
C THR A 126 -37.72 40.47 -24.10
N ILE A 127 -37.30 41.71 -23.82
CA ILE A 127 -37.11 42.27 -22.50
C ILE A 127 -38.45 42.87 -22.05
N LYS A 128 -38.79 42.61 -20.80
CA LYS A 128 -39.96 43.10 -20.09
C LYS A 128 -39.99 44.64 -19.99
N SER A 129 -41.11 45.22 -20.41
CA SER A 129 -41.74 46.44 -19.88
C SER A 129 -43.23 46.15 -19.71
#